data_AF-A0A3S1PZ36-F1
#
_entry.id   AF-A0A3S1PZ36-F1
#
_cell.length_a   1.000
_cell.length_b   1.000
_cell.length_c   1.000
_cell.angle_alpha   90.00
_cell.angle_beta   90.00
_cell.angle_gamma   90.00
#
_symmetry.space_group_name_H-M   'P 1'
#
loop_
_entity.id
_entity.type
_entity.pdbx_description
1 polymer ?
#
loop_
_entity_poly.entity_id
_entity_poly.type
_entity_poly.pdbx_seq_one_letter_code
_entity_poly.pdbx_strand_id
1 'polypeptide(L)'
;MASSLTTFTDEARIALDTLSGRAAGLFSPSLRLGVTGLSRAGKTVFISALVHNLIHGGRLPLFEAQKSGRIARAFLEEQPDDAVPRFQYEDHVAALVNDRVWPDSTRAISELRLTIEYESASGWNRLFSAGKLSIDIVDYPGEWLLDLPLLGKSFADFSREAVELAALPVRSDLSQAWRELASTVNPDADADEMTARRLA
;
A
#
# COMPACT_ATOMS: atom_id res chain seq x y z
N MET A 1 -12.33 -20.30 26.28
CA MET A 1 -13.61 -20.40 25.54
C MET A 1 -14.36 -19.06 25.60
N ALA A 2 -13.78 -18.01 25.01
CA ALA A 2 -14.38 -16.68 24.91
C ALA A 2 -13.64 -15.90 23.80
N SER A 3 -13.84 -16.31 22.54
CA SER A 3 -13.16 -15.68 21.39
C SER A 3 -13.89 -15.86 20.05
N SER A 4 -15.14 -16.34 20.05
CA SER A 4 -15.89 -16.60 18.82
C SER A 4 -16.79 -15.44 18.36
N LEU A 5 -17.27 -14.58 19.26
CA LEU A 5 -18.29 -13.57 18.93
C LEU A 5 -17.72 -12.30 18.27
N THR A 6 -16.45 -11.96 18.53
CA THR A 6 -15.76 -10.83 17.90
C THR A 6 -15.39 -11.12 16.43
N THR A 7 -15.03 -12.36 16.11
CA THR A 7 -14.62 -12.74 14.75
C THR A 7 -15.78 -12.71 13.75
N PHE A 8 -16.98 -13.20 14.13
CA PHE A 8 -18.14 -13.21 13.24
C PHE A 8 -18.70 -11.81 12.95
N THR A 9 -18.57 -10.89 13.90
CA THR A 9 -19.05 -9.51 13.72
C THR A 9 -18.10 -8.69 12.85
N ASP A 10 -16.79 -8.93 12.95
CA ASP A 10 -15.78 -8.36 12.06
C ASP A 10 -15.85 -8.97 10.65
N GLU A 11 -15.99 -10.29 10.52
CA GLU A 11 -16.19 -10.94 9.22
C GLU A 11 -17.48 -10.47 8.52
N ALA A 12 -18.57 -10.29 9.27
CA ALA A 12 -19.82 -9.76 8.73
C ALA A 12 -19.70 -8.29 8.31
N ARG A 13 -18.95 -7.46 9.05
CA ARG A 13 -18.64 -6.07 8.65
C ARG A 13 -17.79 -6.02 7.39
N ILE A 14 -16.71 -6.79 7.34
CA ILE A 14 -15.81 -6.86 6.18
C ILE A 14 -16.57 -7.36 4.94
N ALA A 15 -17.44 -8.36 5.11
CA ALA A 15 -18.29 -8.85 4.03
C ALA A 15 -19.32 -7.79 3.58
N LEU A 16 -19.92 -7.05 4.50
CA LEU A 16 -20.89 -5.99 4.20
C LEU A 16 -20.23 -4.78 3.52
N ASP A 17 -19.04 -4.38 3.94
CA ASP A 17 -18.24 -3.32 3.30
C ASP A 17 -17.76 -3.73 1.91
N THR A 18 -17.42 -5.00 1.72
CA THR A 18 -17.08 -5.55 0.40
C THR A 18 -18.32 -5.58 -0.52
N LEU A 19 -19.50 -5.84 0.02
CA LEU A 19 -20.76 -5.88 -0.74
C LEU A 19 -21.30 -4.47 -1.05
N SER A 20 -21.18 -3.51 -0.14
CA SER A 20 -21.58 -2.12 -0.36
C SER A 20 -20.67 -1.44 -1.39
N GLY A 21 -19.36 -1.70 -1.36
CA GLY A 21 -18.41 -1.29 -2.41
C GLY A 21 -18.76 -1.89 -3.79
N ARG A 22 -19.29 -3.11 -3.83
CA ARG A 22 -19.75 -3.75 -5.08
C ARG A 22 -21.05 -3.17 -5.63
N ALA A 23 -21.96 -2.69 -4.77
CA ALA A 23 -23.22 -2.09 -5.20
C ALA A 23 -23.04 -0.68 -5.79
N ALA A 24 -22.10 0.11 -5.26
CA ALA A 24 -21.72 1.41 -5.83
C ALA A 24 -21.06 1.28 -7.23
N GLY A 25 -20.36 0.16 -7.47
CA GLY A 25 -19.72 -0.16 -8.75
C GLY A 25 -20.68 -0.39 -9.94
N LEU A 26 -21.99 -0.42 -9.71
CA LEU A 26 -23.00 -0.61 -10.76
C LEU A 26 -23.24 0.65 -11.62
N PHE A 27 -22.88 1.85 -11.13
CA PHE A 27 -23.05 3.12 -11.86
C PHE A 27 -21.73 3.80 -12.23
N SER A 28 -20.65 3.57 -11.47
CA SER A 28 -19.28 3.91 -11.87
C SER A 28 -18.34 2.77 -11.46
N PRO A 29 -17.77 2.01 -12.41
CA PRO A 29 -16.81 0.98 -12.08
C PRO A 29 -15.62 1.56 -11.29
N SER A 30 -15.21 0.84 -10.25
CA SER A 30 -14.04 1.18 -9.43
C SER A 30 -12.98 0.08 -9.51
N LEU A 31 -11.72 0.45 -9.70
CA LEU A 31 -10.55 -0.42 -9.67
C LEU A 31 -9.65 -0.01 -8.50
N ARG A 32 -9.32 -0.95 -7.60
CA ARG A 32 -8.31 -0.71 -6.57
C ARG A 32 -6.95 -1.24 -7.04
N LEU A 33 -5.95 -0.37 -7.08
CA LEU A 33 -4.59 -0.67 -7.49
C LEU A 33 -3.65 -0.53 -6.29
N GLY A 34 -3.23 -1.66 -5.73
CA GLY A 34 -2.16 -1.69 -4.74
C GLY A 34 -0.79 -1.51 -5.40
N VAL A 35 -0.03 -0.52 -4.95
CA VAL A 35 1.35 -0.27 -5.37
C VAL A 35 2.26 -0.53 -4.18
N THR A 36 3.21 -1.45 -4.38
CA THR A 36 4.13 -1.87 -3.33
C THR A 36 5.51 -2.22 -3.87
N GLY A 37 6.44 -2.47 -2.96
CA GLY A 37 7.86 -2.63 -3.23
C GLY A 37 8.68 -2.18 -2.02
N LEU A 38 9.91 -2.69 -1.93
CA LEU A 38 10.84 -2.31 -0.87
C LEU A 38 11.07 -0.79 -0.83
N SER A 39 11.58 -0.32 0.30
CA SER A 39 11.98 1.07 0.49
C SER A 39 12.91 1.50 -0.63
N ARG A 40 12.65 2.70 -1.16
CA ARG A 40 13.36 3.30 -2.30
C ARG A 40 13.24 2.53 -3.63
N ALA A 41 12.30 1.60 -3.79
CA ALA A 41 12.00 0.96 -5.08
C ALA A 41 11.36 1.91 -6.12
N GLY A 42 11.06 3.17 -5.76
CA GLY A 42 10.53 4.19 -6.68
C GLY A 42 9.00 4.27 -6.75
N LYS A 43 8.27 3.70 -5.78
CA LYS A 43 6.79 3.72 -5.73
C LYS A 43 6.19 5.12 -5.87
N THR A 44 6.68 6.06 -5.07
CA THR A 44 6.22 7.47 -5.05
C THR A 44 6.41 8.13 -6.42
N VAL A 45 7.56 7.91 -7.06
CA VAL A 45 7.87 8.44 -8.39
C VAL A 45 6.97 7.79 -9.45
N PHE A 46 6.78 6.47 -9.37
CA PHE A 46 5.92 5.72 -10.28
C PHE A 46 4.47 6.23 -10.24
N ILE A 47 3.89 6.34 -9.04
CA ILE A 47 2.51 6.82 -8.86
C ILE A 47 2.38 8.26 -9.35
N SER A 48 3.30 9.15 -8.92
CA SER A 48 3.28 10.56 -9.32
C SER A 48 3.37 10.71 -10.83
N ALA A 49 4.29 9.99 -11.49
CA ALA A 49 4.44 10.03 -12.94
C ALA A 49 3.20 9.45 -13.67
N LEU A 50 2.65 8.34 -13.20
CA LEU A 50 1.46 7.72 -13.78
C LEU A 50 0.26 8.67 -13.72
N VAL A 51 -0.04 9.19 -12.53
CA VAL A 51 -1.15 10.13 -12.29
C VAL A 51 -0.94 11.40 -13.11
N HIS A 52 0.27 11.97 -13.09
CA HIS A 52 0.57 13.20 -13.81
C HIS A 52 0.38 13.06 -15.32
N ASN A 53 0.84 11.95 -15.91
CA ASN A 53 0.67 11.69 -17.35
C ASN A 53 -0.79 11.45 -17.72
N LEU A 54 -1.59 10.82 -16.86
CA LEU A 54 -3.03 10.61 -17.14
C LEU A 54 -3.82 11.92 -17.08
N ILE A 55 -3.56 12.77 -16.08
CA ILE A 55 -4.26 14.05 -15.91
C ILE A 55 -3.89 15.05 -17.01
N HIS A 56 -2.60 15.15 -17.36
CA HIS A 56 -2.11 16.18 -18.28
C HIS A 56 -1.95 15.70 -19.72
N GLY A 57 -2.40 14.48 -20.05
CA GLY A 57 -2.34 13.95 -21.41
C GLY A 57 -0.92 13.69 -21.90
N GLY A 58 -0.07 13.12 -21.05
CA GLY A 58 1.29 12.76 -21.38
C GLY A 58 1.40 11.71 -22.50
N ARG A 59 2.63 11.52 -23.02
CA ARG A 59 2.88 10.60 -24.13
C ARG A 59 2.89 9.15 -23.63
N LEU A 60 1.75 8.47 -23.72
CA LEU A 60 1.58 7.06 -23.34
C LEU A 60 1.35 6.17 -24.60
N PRO A 61 2.35 5.98 -25.48
CA PRO A 61 2.17 5.31 -26.77
C PRO A 61 1.82 3.81 -26.67
N LEU A 62 2.13 3.18 -25.53
CA LEU A 62 1.80 1.79 -25.25
C LEU A 62 0.45 1.64 -24.54
N PHE A 63 -0.19 2.75 -24.15
CA PHE A 63 -1.50 2.74 -23.53
C PHE A 63 -2.57 3.00 -24.59
N GLU A 64 -3.20 1.93 -25.07
CA GLU A 64 -4.10 1.98 -26.22
C GLU A 64 -5.24 2.98 -26.07
N ALA A 65 -5.85 3.09 -24.89
CA ALA A 65 -6.93 4.04 -24.62
C ALA A 65 -6.49 5.51 -24.84
N GLN A 66 -5.28 5.86 -24.37
CA GLN A 66 -4.70 7.18 -24.60
C GLN A 66 -4.28 7.37 -26.07
N LYS A 67 -3.62 6.36 -26.65
CA LYS A 67 -3.15 6.38 -28.06
C LYS A 67 -4.31 6.56 -29.05
N SER A 68 -5.45 5.92 -28.81
CA SER A 68 -6.64 6.02 -29.66
C SER A 68 -7.49 7.26 -29.36
N GLY A 69 -7.06 8.14 -28.44
CA GLY A 69 -7.81 9.35 -28.06
C GLY A 69 -9.13 9.08 -27.33
N ARG A 70 -9.27 7.90 -26.70
CA ARG A 70 -10.53 7.51 -26.01
C ARG A 70 -10.63 8.05 -24.60
N ILE A 71 -9.55 8.56 -24.02
CA ILE A 71 -9.59 9.21 -22.71
C ILE A 71 -10.04 10.65 -22.92
N ALA A 72 -11.24 10.98 -22.46
CA ALA A 72 -11.78 12.33 -22.54
C ALA A 72 -11.14 13.24 -21.49
N ARG A 73 -11.02 12.75 -20.25
CA ARG A 73 -10.40 13.47 -19.14
C ARG A 73 -9.97 12.51 -18.03
N ALA A 74 -8.90 12.86 -17.32
CA ALA A 74 -8.61 12.28 -16.01
C ALA A 74 -8.43 13.40 -14.97
N PHE A 75 -8.90 13.17 -13.75
CA PHE A 75 -8.81 14.13 -12.65
C PHE A 75 -8.83 13.43 -11.29
N LEU A 76 -8.30 14.10 -10.27
CA LEU A 76 -8.36 13.60 -8.90
C LEU A 76 -9.73 13.86 -8.29
N GLU A 77 -10.28 12.87 -7.60
CA GLU A 77 -11.48 13.00 -6.79
C GLU A 77 -11.15 12.79 -5.31
N GLU A 78 -12.13 13.07 -4.44
CA GLU A 78 -12.03 12.74 -3.02
C GLU A 78 -11.81 11.24 -2.83
N GLN A 79 -10.92 10.90 -1.91
CA GLN A 79 -10.55 9.53 -1.61
C GLN A 79 -11.71 8.82 -0.87
N PRO A 80 -11.82 7.49 -0.98
CA PRO A 80 -12.89 6.75 -0.33
C PRO A 80 -12.77 6.65 1.20
N ASP A 81 -11.55 6.64 1.75
CA ASP A 81 -11.30 6.39 3.17
C ASP A 81 -10.55 7.56 3.81
N ASP A 82 -11.27 8.40 4.55
CA ASP A 82 -10.69 9.54 5.28
C ASP A 82 -9.77 9.13 6.44
N ALA A 83 -9.77 7.86 6.85
CA ALA A 83 -8.85 7.36 7.86
C ALA A 83 -7.44 7.05 7.31
N VAL A 84 -7.30 6.93 5.99
CA VAL A 84 -6.01 6.69 5.33
C VAL A 84 -5.40 8.02 4.89
N PRO A 85 -4.11 8.31 5.16
CA PRO A 85 -3.49 9.53 4.68
C PRO A 85 -3.57 9.67 3.14
N ARG A 86 -3.91 10.86 2.66
CA ARG A 86 -3.89 11.14 1.21
C ARG A 86 -2.47 11.11 0.67
N PHE A 87 -2.29 10.51 -0.49
CA PHE A 87 -1.05 10.61 -1.25
C PHE A 87 -0.81 12.06 -1.69
N GLN A 88 0.34 12.61 -1.33
CA GLN A 88 0.70 14.03 -1.54
C GLN A 88 1.18 14.28 -2.97
N TYR A 89 0.31 14.00 -3.94
CA TYR A 89 0.61 14.08 -5.37
C TYR A 89 1.19 15.44 -5.77
N GLU A 90 0.59 16.53 -5.32
CA GLU A 90 1.00 17.89 -5.68
C GLU A 90 2.42 18.19 -5.19
N ASP A 91 2.73 17.83 -3.94
CA ASP A 91 4.05 18.04 -3.34
C ASP A 91 5.12 17.17 -4.02
N HIS A 92 4.79 15.91 -4.36
CA HIS A 92 5.70 15.03 -5.07
C HIS A 92 5.99 15.51 -6.50
N VAL A 93 5.00 16.05 -7.20
CA VAL A 93 5.21 16.66 -8.52
C VAL A 93 6.04 17.94 -8.40
N ALA A 94 5.77 18.79 -7.41
CA ALA A 94 6.55 20.00 -7.16
C ALA A 94 8.03 19.65 -6.89
N ALA A 95 8.29 18.65 -6.04
CA ALA A 95 9.64 18.17 -5.76
C ALA A 95 10.37 17.71 -7.04
N LEU A 96 9.69 16.96 -7.90
CA LEU A 96 10.28 16.42 -9.13
C LEU A 96 10.50 17.48 -10.22
N VAL A 97 9.53 18.40 -10.40
CA VAL A 97 9.51 19.34 -11.52
C VAL A 97 10.17 20.68 -11.16
N ASN A 98 9.83 21.24 -10.00
CA ASN A 98 10.30 22.56 -9.58
C ASN A 98 11.67 22.44 -8.91
N ASP A 99 11.75 21.61 -7.87
CA ASP A 99 12.94 21.52 -7.02
C ASP A 99 13.99 20.55 -7.59
N ARG A 100 13.56 19.67 -8.51
CA ARG A 100 14.39 18.63 -9.15
C ARG A 100 15.07 17.70 -8.15
N VAL A 101 14.35 17.38 -7.07
CA VAL A 101 14.76 16.42 -6.04
C VAL A 101 13.85 15.20 -6.04
N TRP A 102 14.38 14.07 -5.59
CA TRP A 102 13.56 12.89 -5.39
C TRP A 102 12.66 13.08 -4.17
N PRO A 103 11.34 12.82 -4.28
CA PRO A 103 10.43 12.92 -3.15
C PRO A 103 10.78 11.88 -2.08
N ASP A 104 10.44 12.20 -0.84
CA ASP A 104 10.64 11.30 0.29
C ASP A 104 9.91 9.96 0.09
N SER A 105 10.55 8.88 0.53
CA SER A 105 9.92 7.56 0.51
C SER A 105 8.73 7.53 1.46
N THR A 106 7.61 7.00 0.99
CA THR A 106 6.40 6.76 1.77
C THR A 106 6.73 5.84 2.95
N ARG A 107 6.57 6.36 4.18
CA ARG A 107 6.81 5.62 5.43
C ARG A 107 5.53 4.99 6.00
N ALA A 108 4.38 5.37 5.47
CA ALA A 108 3.06 4.92 5.88
C ALA A 108 2.23 4.61 4.63
N ILE A 109 1.11 3.89 4.83
CA ILE A 109 0.11 3.70 3.79
C ILE A 109 -0.46 5.05 3.37
N SER A 110 -0.71 5.23 2.08
CA SER A 110 -1.41 6.40 1.56
C SER A 110 -2.25 6.05 0.34
N GLU A 111 -3.29 6.84 0.07
CA GLU A 111 -4.20 6.59 -1.05
C GLU A 111 -4.54 7.84 -1.86
N LEU A 112 -4.95 7.63 -3.11
CA LEU A 112 -5.58 8.67 -3.93
C LEU A 112 -6.60 8.05 -4.87
N ARG A 113 -7.64 8.83 -5.21
CA ARG A 113 -8.61 8.46 -6.24
C ARG A 113 -8.36 9.24 -7.52
N LEU A 114 -8.17 8.51 -8.62
CA LEU A 114 -8.10 9.05 -9.97
C LEU A 114 -9.33 8.61 -10.77
N THR A 115 -10.11 9.56 -11.25
CA THR A 115 -11.28 9.28 -12.09
C THR A 115 -10.95 9.55 -13.55
N ILE A 116 -11.23 8.57 -14.41
CA ILE A 116 -10.98 8.60 -15.85
C ILE A 116 -12.33 8.54 -16.58
N GLU A 117 -12.64 9.59 -17.33
CA GLU A 117 -13.75 9.63 -18.26
C GLU A 117 -13.27 9.15 -19.63
N TYR A 118 -13.93 8.14 -20.20
CA TYR A 118 -13.51 7.51 -21.44
C TYR A 118 -14.67 7.17 -22.39
N GLU A 119 -14.34 7.06 -23.67
CA GLU A 119 -15.22 6.56 -24.72
C GLU A 119 -15.08 5.04 -24.90
N SER A 120 -16.22 4.34 -24.94
CA SER A 120 -16.24 2.87 -25.12
C SER A 120 -15.73 2.47 -26.51
N ALA A 121 -14.87 1.45 -26.58
CA ALA A 121 -14.33 0.93 -27.85
C ALA A 121 -15.32 0.09 -28.69
N SER A 122 -16.42 -0.37 -28.11
CA SER A 122 -17.32 -1.32 -28.77
C SER A 122 -18.29 -0.64 -29.73
N GLY A 123 -18.25 -1.02 -31.01
CA GLY A 123 -19.14 -0.51 -32.07
C GLY A 123 -20.64 -0.78 -31.87
N TRP A 124 -21.00 -1.62 -30.89
CA TRP A 124 -22.39 -1.87 -30.46
C TRP A 124 -22.89 -0.91 -29.38
N ASN A 125 -22.00 -0.12 -28.77
CA ASN A 125 -22.32 0.83 -27.69
C ASN A 125 -22.36 2.29 -28.14
N ARG A 126 -22.58 2.60 -29.44
CA ARG A 126 -22.86 4.00 -29.85
C ARG A 126 -24.10 4.61 -29.17
N LEU A 127 -24.90 3.81 -28.47
CA LEU A 127 -26.01 4.24 -27.62
C LEU A 127 -25.69 4.34 -26.12
N PHE A 128 -24.58 3.77 -25.63
CA PHE A 128 -24.20 3.81 -24.22
C PHE A 128 -23.06 4.82 -24.01
N SER A 129 -23.36 5.80 -23.16
CA SER A 129 -22.62 7.02 -22.83
C SER A 129 -21.14 6.84 -22.49
N ALA A 130 -20.40 7.95 -22.48
CA ALA A 130 -19.10 8.07 -21.82
C ALA A 130 -19.10 7.32 -20.48
N GLY A 131 -18.08 6.50 -20.26
CA GLY A 131 -17.89 5.73 -19.03
C GLY A 131 -17.00 6.50 -18.06
N LYS A 132 -17.25 6.32 -16.76
CA LYS A 132 -16.37 6.81 -15.69
C LYS A 132 -15.75 5.62 -14.98
N LEU A 133 -14.42 5.54 -14.97
CA LEU A 133 -13.67 4.57 -14.18
C LEU A 133 -12.96 5.29 -13.04
N SER A 134 -13.31 4.94 -11.81
CA SER A 134 -12.58 5.41 -10.62
C SER A 134 -11.45 4.43 -10.30
N ILE A 135 -10.24 4.93 -10.09
CA ILE A 135 -9.06 4.12 -9.74
C ILE A 135 -8.55 4.58 -8.37
N ASP A 136 -8.69 3.70 -7.38
CA ASP A 136 -8.15 3.90 -6.04
C ASP A 136 -6.73 3.35 -5.99
N ILE A 137 -5.73 4.23 -5.99
CA ILE A 137 -4.32 3.83 -5.92
C ILE A 137 -3.90 3.87 -4.45
N VAL A 138 -3.46 2.73 -3.92
CA VAL A 138 -3.00 2.58 -2.54
C VAL A 138 -1.50 2.29 -2.54
N ASP A 139 -0.70 3.20 -2.01
CA ASP A 139 0.75 3.03 -1.79
C ASP A 139 0.99 2.47 -0.39
N TYR A 140 1.70 1.35 -0.27
CA TYR A 140 2.06 0.77 1.01
C TYR A 140 3.46 0.14 1.02
N PRO A 141 4.15 0.12 2.17
CA PRO A 141 5.48 -0.48 2.29
C PRO A 141 5.47 -1.98 1.96
N GLY A 142 6.36 -2.43 1.06
CA GLY A 142 6.45 -3.84 0.69
C GLY A 142 7.05 -4.72 1.79
N GLU A 143 7.77 -4.12 2.73
CA GLU A 143 8.31 -4.77 3.91
C GLU A 143 7.22 -5.42 4.76
N TRP A 144 6.00 -4.88 4.77
CA TRP A 144 4.87 -5.48 5.49
C TRP A 144 4.51 -6.86 4.95
N LEU A 145 4.79 -7.13 3.67
CA LEU A 145 4.56 -8.45 3.09
C LEU A 145 5.60 -9.48 3.58
N LEU A 146 6.75 -9.04 4.10
CA LEU A 146 7.77 -9.93 4.66
C LEU A 146 7.34 -10.55 5.99
N ASP A 147 6.36 -9.94 6.66
CA ASP A 147 5.79 -10.43 7.91
C ASP A 147 4.62 -11.41 7.69
N LEU A 148 4.13 -11.58 6.46
CA LEU A 148 3.05 -12.54 6.17
C LEU A 148 3.34 -13.98 6.64
N PRO A 149 4.57 -14.52 6.53
CA PRO A 149 4.89 -15.84 7.08
C PRO A 149 4.68 -15.96 8.60
N LEU A 150 4.63 -14.85 9.34
CA LEU A 150 4.41 -14.85 10.79
C LEU A 150 2.99 -15.30 11.16
N LEU A 151 2.01 -15.14 10.26
CA LEU A 151 0.63 -15.59 10.49
C LEU A 151 0.53 -17.10 10.78
N GLY A 152 1.49 -17.88 10.27
CA GLY A 152 1.57 -19.33 10.48
C GLY A 152 2.50 -19.76 11.59
N LYS A 153 3.09 -18.84 12.37
CA LYS A 153 4.12 -19.15 13.37
C LYS A 153 3.68 -18.79 14.78
N SER A 154 4.05 -19.63 15.74
CA SER A 154 3.98 -19.25 17.14
C SER A 154 5.09 -18.24 17.48
N PHE A 155 4.90 -17.43 18.51
CA PHE A 155 5.96 -16.54 19.02
C PHE A 155 7.24 -17.32 19.38
N ALA A 156 7.11 -18.53 19.92
CA ALA A 156 8.25 -19.39 20.27
C ALA A 156 9.04 -19.82 19.02
N ASP A 157 8.34 -20.19 17.94
CA ASP A 157 8.99 -20.58 16.68
C ASP A 157 9.68 -19.40 16.02
N PHE A 158 9.00 -18.25 15.93
CA PHE A 158 9.59 -17.02 15.43
C PHE A 158 10.84 -16.61 16.22
N SER A 159 10.76 -16.63 17.55
CA SER A 159 11.87 -16.24 18.43
C SER A 159 13.10 -17.14 18.23
N ARG A 160 12.88 -18.46 18.14
CA ARG A 160 13.95 -19.42 17.89
C ARG A 160 14.64 -19.16 16.55
N GLU A 161 13.87 -19.03 15.47
CA GLU A 161 14.41 -18.73 14.14
C GLU A 161 15.13 -17.38 14.08
N ALA A 162 14.62 -16.36 14.76
CA ALA A 162 15.24 -15.04 14.82
C ALA A 162 16.62 -15.09 15.51
N VAL A 163 16.73 -15.85 16.61
CA VAL A 163 18.01 -16.06 17.33
C VAL A 163 19.00 -16.86 16.46
N GLU A 164 18.53 -17.88 15.74
CA GLU A 164 19.35 -18.64 14.79
C GLU A 164 19.87 -17.76 13.64
N LEU A 165 19.01 -16.92 13.05
CA LEU A 165 19.39 -15.95 12.02
C LEU A 165 20.41 -14.93 12.54
N ALA A 166 20.22 -14.42 13.76
CA ALA A 166 21.16 -13.51 14.40
C ALA A 166 22.54 -14.15 14.58
N ALA A 167 22.62 -15.48 14.69
CA ALA A 167 23.87 -16.21 14.83
C ALA A 167 24.62 -16.50 13.52
N LEU A 168 24.02 -16.24 12.37
CA LEU A 168 24.66 -16.48 11.07
C LEU A 168 25.92 -15.62 10.89
N PRO A 169 26.99 -16.14 10.23
CA PRO A 169 28.23 -15.38 10.01
C PRO A 169 28.04 -14.04 9.30
N VAL A 170 27.05 -13.92 8.40
CA VAL A 170 26.77 -12.66 7.69
C VAL A 170 26.11 -11.60 8.58
N ARG A 171 25.58 -12.00 9.75
CA ARG A 171 24.88 -11.13 10.70
C ARG A 171 25.61 -11.01 12.04
N SER A 172 26.69 -11.75 12.28
CA SER A 172 27.38 -11.81 13.57
C SER A 172 27.79 -10.42 14.05
N ASP A 173 28.36 -9.62 13.17
CA ASP A 173 28.89 -8.30 13.51
C ASP A 173 27.76 -7.31 13.81
N LEU A 174 26.61 -7.46 13.13
CA LEU A 174 25.42 -6.63 13.35
C LEU A 174 24.66 -7.03 14.62
N SER A 175 24.69 -8.31 14.99
CA SER A 175 23.90 -8.86 16.10
C SER A 175 24.69 -8.99 17.41
N GLN A 176 26.02 -8.88 17.38
CA GLN A 176 26.88 -9.20 18.53
C GLN A 176 26.44 -8.49 19.81
N ALA A 177 26.34 -7.16 19.77
CA ALA A 177 25.97 -6.36 20.94
C ALA A 177 24.59 -6.74 21.50
N TRP A 178 23.63 -7.02 20.61
CA TRP A 178 22.31 -7.48 21.01
C TRP A 178 22.35 -8.87 21.65
N ARG A 179 23.10 -9.82 21.08
CA ARG A 179 23.24 -11.19 21.62
C ARG A 179 23.92 -11.19 22.98
N GLU A 180 24.95 -10.37 23.16
CA GLU A 180 25.63 -10.20 24.44
C GLU A 180 24.66 -9.65 25.49
N LEU A 181 23.92 -8.58 25.17
CA LEU A 181 22.94 -8.00 26.09
C LEU A 181 21.82 -8.99 26.41
N ALA A 182 21.25 -9.65 25.41
CA ALA A 182 20.19 -10.64 25.59
C ALA A 182 20.62 -11.80 26.49
N SER A 183 21.88 -12.22 26.42
CA SER A 183 22.42 -13.28 27.29
C SER A 183 22.46 -12.92 28.78
N THR A 184 22.41 -11.63 29.12
CA THR A 184 22.43 -11.14 30.50
C THR A 184 21.05 -11.07 31.16
N VAL A 185 19.98 -11.27 30.38
CA VAL A 185 18.60 -11.11 30.84
C VAL A 185 18.01 -12.46 31.20
N ASN A 186 17.36 -12.54 32.36
CA ASN A 186 16.57 -13.70 32.75
C ASN A 186 15.17 -13.60 32.12
N PRO A 187 14.78 -14.51 31.19
CA PRO A 187 13.48 -14.46 30.53
C PRO A 187 12.30 -14.76 31.48
N ASP A 188 12.55 -15.40 32.63
CA ASP A 188 11.53 -15.76 33.61
C ASP A 188 11.38 -14.72 34.74
N ALA A 189 12.13 -13.60 34.67
CA ALA A 189 12.01 -12.51 35.63
C ALA A 189 10.76 -11.65 35.36
N ASP A 190 10.39 -10.83 36.35
CA ASP A 190 9.31 -9.86 36.18
C ASP A 190 9.59 -8.90 35.00
N ALA A 191 8.54 -8.58 34.25
CA ALA A 191 8.65 -7.72 33.08
C ALA A 191 9.15 -6.32 33.44
N ASP A 192 10.27 -5.92 32.84
CA ASP A 192 10.83 -4.57 32.94
C ASP A 192 10.86 -3.89 31.57
N GLU A 193 10.11 -2.79 31.44
CA GLU A 193 10.00 -2.05 30.19
C GLU A 193 11.34 -1.41 29.77
N MET A 194 12.19 -1.02 30.73
CA MET A 194 13.48 -0.43 30.40
C MET A 194 14.42 -1.47 29.79
N THR A 195 14.41 -2.69 30.30
CA THR A 195 15.13 -3.83 29.71
C THR A 195 14.58 -4.16 28.33
N ALA A 196 13.25 -4.22 28.15
CA ALA A 196 12.64 -4.48 26.84
C ALA A 196 13.04 -3.43 25.79
N ARG A 197 13.01 -2.13 26.14
CA ARG A 197 13.43 -1.03 25.24
C ARG A 197 14.91 -1.08 24.87
N ARG A 198 15.77 -1.61 25.73
CA ARG A 198 17.20 -1.77 25.43
C ARG A 198 17.47 -2.95 24.48
N LEU A 199 16.57 -3.92 24.44
CA LEU A 199 16.67 -5.12 23.59
C LEU A 199 15.96 -4.97 22.24
N ALA A 200 15.05 -4.00 22.09
CA ALA A 200 14.33 -3.68 20.85
C ALA A 200 15.15 -2.79 19.92
#